data_AF-A0A842YEG4-F1
#
_entry.id   AF-A0A842YEG4-F1
#
_cell.length_a   1.000
_cell.length_b   1.000
_cell.length_c   1.000
_cell.angle_alpha   90.00
_cell.angle_beta   90.00
_cell.angle_gamma   90.00
#
_symmetry.space_group_name_H-M   'P 1'
#
loop_
_entity.id
_entity.type
_entity.pdbx_description
1 polymer ?
#
loop_
_entity_poly.entity_id
_entity_poly.type
_entity_poly.pdbx_seq_one_letter_code
_entity_poly.pdbx_strand_id
1 'polypeptide(L)'
;MSYTLYTTQETNMIEDFVNNGGGLFIATDWGAWGNELDPVTDRFGFVRNKTLNLLADSDDALSGGDSNFPFDGNNIYNHSITLLADRIEVYAATGLISVPSGASILVTTDNDDTTTWNGAGPANNIVFAAAATAGQGRVVCIGDTNMMSDSDTDSDGTDNWEDSNTEVFLTNILRWLSASGIEEQTVLFEASHGYNYILTTSYYGFANLLTENGYTIRWMSTFYESLIDQCDILVIEDGSLNYTTSEIDAIESFVNDGGSLFLLGGANNLGIQADMVGNRFGLDMNNTGYLEDTDDSVVASHYIVYDTSNFVSHPIMQGITRFESYWAAAFISLGGGTALVTTDTDGTCHWSSGGLANGLPMLAAKNQNMGRIVFSADYHFVRY
;
A
#
# COMPACT_ATOMS: atom_id res chain seq x y z
N MET A 1 -9.26 13.02 -37.79
CA MET A 1 -8.69 13.85 -36.71
C MET A 1 -7.37 14.45 -37.18
N SER A 2 -7.04 15.63 -36.67
CA SER A 2 -5.70 16.23 -36.79
C SER A 2 -5.09 16.28 -35.39
N TYR A 3 -3.97 15.60 -35.18
CA TYR A 3 -3.19 15.68 -33.95
C TYR A 3 -1.82 16.31 -34.26
N THR A 4 -1.17 16.85 -33.23
CA THR A 4 0.20 17.35 -33.32
C THR A 4 1.09 16.47 -32.45
N LEU A 5 2.10 15.85 -33.06
CA LEU A 5 3.06 15.05 -32.31
C LEU A 5 3.94 15.95 -31.45
N TYR A 6 4.25 15.50 -30.24
CA TYR A 6 5.33 16.09 -29.46
C TYR A 6 6.65 16.02 -30.24
N THR A 7 7.35 17.14 -30.29
CA THR A 7 8.67 17.25 -30.91
C THR A 7 9.73 16.57 -30.04
N THR A 8 10.91 16.33 -30.63
CA THR A 8 12.08 15.84 -29.87
C THR A 8 12.45 16.80 -28.73
N GLN A 9 12.31 18.11 -28.94
CA GLN A 9 12.62 19.09 -27.90
C GLN A 9 11.62 19.00 -26.74
N GLU A 10 10.33 18.88 -27.01
CA GLU A 10 9.31 18.75 -25.96
C GLU A 10 9.43 17.44 -25.19
N THR A 11 9.65 16.33 -25.89
CA THR A 11 9.88 15.03 -25.23
C THR A 11 11.14 15.02 -24.38
N ASN A 12 12.22 15.69 -24.80
CA ASN A 12 13.41 15.86 -23.94
C ASN A 12 13.09 16.67 -22.67
N MET A 13 12.28 17.72 -22.76
CA MET A 13 11.91 18.52 -21.58
C MET A 13 11.05 17.72 -20.58
N ILE A 14 10.17 16.86 -21.07
CA ILE A 14 9.36 15.96 -20.24
C ILE A 14 10.25 14.88 -19.59
N GLU A 15 11.15 14.28 -20.38
CA GLU A 15 12.14 13.30 -19.89
C GLU A 15 13.05 13.91 -18.81
N ASP A 16 13.55 15.12 -19.02
CA ASP A 16 14.34 15.86 -18.03
C ASP A 16 13.52 16.18 -16.77
N PHE A 17 12.25 16.56 -16.90
CA PHE A 17 11.37 16.80 -15.75
C PHE A 17 11.24 15.54 -14.88
N VAL A 18 10.95 14.39 -15.50
CA VAL A 18 10.82 13.11 -14.77
C VAL A 18 12.16 12.69 -14.17
N ASN A 19 13.24 12.69 -14.94
CA ASN A 19 14.56 12.26 -14.46
C ASN A 19 15.05 13.08 -13.25
N ASN A 20 14.60 14.34 -13.11
CA ASN A 20 14.91 15.23 -11.99
C ASN A 20 13.88 15.16 -10.83
N GLY A 21 13.06 14.11 -10.77
CA GLY A 21 12.11 13.88 -9.66
C GLY A 21 10.67 14.29 -9.95
N GLY A 22 10.32 14.57 -11.20
CA GLY A 22 8.94 14.84 -11.60
C GLY A 22 8.09 13.57 -11.69
N GLY A 23 6.78 13.70 -11.41
CA GLY A 23 5.79 12.64 -11.62
C GLY A 23 5.02 12.87 -12.92
N LEU A 24 4.95 11.84 -13.78
CA LEU A 24 4.26 11.90 -15.06
C LEU A 24 3.14 10.85 -15.13
N PHE A 25 1.91 11.32 -15.35
CA PHE A 25 0.79 10.48 -15.73
C PHE A 25 0.55 10.57 -17.23
N ILE A 26 0.45 9.42 -17.90
CA ILE A 26 0.14 9.31 -19.32
C ILE A 26 -1.11 8.47 -19.49
N ALA A 27 -2.17 9.06 -20.04
CA ALA A 27 -3.36 8.35 -20.47
C ALA A 27 -3.39 8.39 -22.00
N THR A 28 -3.09 7.26 -22.63
CA THR A 28 -3.13 7.12 -24.09
C THR A 28 -4.46 6.50 -24.51
N ASP A 29 -4.64 6.38 -25.83
CA ASP A 29 -5.88 5.89 -26.42
C ASP A 29 -5.60 4.92 -27.58
N TRP A 30 -6.65 4.27 -28.09
CA TRP A 30 -6.55 3.29 -29.16
C TRP A 30 -6.30 3.91 -30.54
N GLY A 31 -5.71 3.10 -31.42
CA GLY A 31 -5.49 3.47 -32.82
C GLY A 31 -4.83 4.84 -32.98
N ALA A 32 -5.44 5.70 -33.81
CA ALA A 32 -4.91 7.03 -34.10
C ALA A 32 -5.14 8.07 -32.99
N TRP A 33 -6.02 7.81 -32.01
CA TRP A 33 -6.34 8.74 -30.92
C TRP A 33 -5.17 8.88 -29.94
N GLY A 34 -4.41 7.81 -29.70
CA GLY A 34 -3.20 7.86 -28.87
C GLY A 34 -1.92 8.32 -29.57
N ASN A 35 -1.95 8.58 -30.89
CA ASN A 35 -0.73 8.81 -31.68
C ASN A 35 0.09 10.02 -31.21
N GLU A 36 -0.58 11.04 -30.68
CA GLU A 36 0.07 12.24 -30.16
C GLU A 36 0.98 11.98 -28.97
N LEU A 37 0.64 11.01 -28.11
CA LEU A 37 1.40 10.67 -26.90
C LEU A 37 2.51 9.65 -27.14
N ASP A 38 2.52 8.96 -28.29
CA ASP A 38 3.55 7.97 -28.62
C ASP A 38 4.99 8.47 -28.44
N PRO A 39 5.37 9.69 -28.89
CA PRO A 39 6.72 10.20 -28.67
C PRO A 39 7.08 10.38 -27.19
N VAL A 40 6.08 10.55 -26.30
CA VAL A 40 6.28 10.66 -24.85
C VAL A 40 6.36 9.27 -24.21
N THR A 41 5.42 8.37 -24.50
CA THR A 41 5.42 7.01 -23.93
C THR A 41 6.68 6.24 -24.32
N ASP A 42 7.13 6.38 -25.57
CA ASP A 42 8.30 5.70 -26.11
C ASP A 42 9.60 6.11 -25.36
N ARG A 43 9.68 7.31 -24.76
CA ARG A 43 10.83 7.75 -23.94
C ARG A 43 11.00 6.95 -22.67
N PHE A 44 9.89 6.50 -22.11
CA PHE A 44 9.85 5.77 -20.84
C PHE A 44 9.66 4.26 -21.06
N GLY A 45 9.75 3.78 -22.31
CA GLY A 45 9.65 2.36 -22.64
C GLY A 45 8.23 1.78 -22.60
N PHE A 46 7.20 2.62 -22.50
CA PHE A 46 5.81 2.20 -22.64
C PHE A 46 5.42 2.25 -24.12
N VAL A 47 5.04 1.11 -24.69
CA VAL A 47 4.65 1.00 -26.09
C VAL A 47 3.25 0.40 -26.15
N ARG A 48 2.27 1.20 -26.58
CA ARG A 48 0.91 0.73 -26.85
C ARG A 48 0.80 0.01 -28.19
N ASN A 49 -0.28 -0.75 -28.39
CA ASN A 49 -0.63 -1.29 -29.68
C ASN A 49 -1.18 -0.19 -30.61
N LYS A 50 -0.33 0.29 -31.52
CA LYS A 50 -0.68 1.36 -32.48
C LYS A 50 -1.40 0.83 -33.73
N THR A 51 -1.40 -0.50 -33.94
CA THR A 51 -1.73 -1.12 -35.24
C THR A 51 -3.04 -1.90 -35.27
N LEU A 52 -3.47 -2.43 -34.12
CA LEU A 52 -4.74 -3.15 -33.99
C LEU A 52 -5.82 -2.21 -33.46
N ASN A 53 -7.07 -2.66 -33.55
CA ASN A 53 -8.22 -1.93 -33.02
C ASN A 53 -8.19 -1.88 -31.49
N LEU A 54 -9.17 -1.21 -30.89
CA LEU A 54 -9.43 -1.23 -29.45
C LEU A 54 -9.57 -2.65 -28.89
N LEU A 55 -9.33 -2.80 -27.58
CA LEU A 55 -9.65 -4.01 -26.83
C LEU A 55 -11.16 -4.24 -26.80
N ALA A 56 -11.56 -5.51 -26.86
CA ALA A 56 -12.93 -5.93 -26.71
C ALA A 56 -12.98 -7.26 -25.96
N ASP A 57 -13.86 -7.37 -24.99
CA ASP A 57 -14.11 -8.57 -24.20
C ASP A 57 -15.57 -8.99 -24.35
N SER A 58 -15.80 -10.25 -24.71
CA SER A 58 -17.13 -10.72 -25.14
C SER A 58 -18.01 -11.27 -24.03
N ASP A 59 -17.43 -11.70 -22.91
CA ASP A 59 -18.19 -12.24 -21.78
C ASP A 59 -18.14 -11.35 -20.53
N ASP A 60 -17.19 -10.41 -20.48
CA ASP A 60 -17.19 -9.29 -19.52
C ASP A 60 -17.87 -8.02 -20.07
N ALA A 61 -18.46 -8.09 -21.27
CA ALA A 61 -19.12 -6.95 -21.94
C ALA A 61 -20.26 -6.32 -21.11
N LEU A 62 -20.22 -5.00 -20.97
CA LEU A 62 -21.28 -4.17 -20.39
C LEU A 62 -22.27 -3.68 -21.46
N SER A 63 -23.28 -2.89 -21.06
CA SER A 63 -24.34 -2.40 -21.96
C SER A 63 -23.83 -1.56 -23.15
N GLY A 64 -22.59 -1.07 -23.09
CA GLY A 64 -21.90 -0.37 -24.19
C GLY A 64 -21.34 -1.27 -25.30
N GLY A 65 -21.48 -2.60 -25.17
CA GLY A 65 -20.94 -3.60 -26.09
C GLY A 65 -19.55 -4.09 -25.69
N ASP A 66 -18.97 -5.02 -26.44
CA ASP A 66 -17.74 -5.74 -26.09
C ASP A 66 -16.53 -4.83 -25.82
N SER A 67 -16.53 -3.58 -26.31
CA SER A 67 -15.48 -2.59 -26.02
C SER A 67 -15.66 -1.81 -24.72
N ASN A 68 -16.75 -2.06 -24.01
CA ASN A 68 -17.04 -1.54 -22.69
C ASN A 68 -17.05 -2.72 -21.72
N PHE A 69 -16.01 -2.85 -20.91
CA PHE A 69 -15.85 -3.99 -20.01
C PHE A 69 -15.05 -3.58 -18.77
N PRO A 70 -15.26 -4.25 -17.62
CA PRO A 70 -14.48 -4.03 -16.42
C PRO A 70 -13.20 -4.87 -16.39
N PHE A 71 -12.21 -4.40 -15.66
CA PHE A 71 -11.18 -5.22 -15.05
C PHE A 71 -11.57 -5.46 -13.59
N ASP A 72 -11.50 -6.70 -13.11
CA ASP A 72 -11.71 -7.03 -11.70
C ASP A 72 -10.86 -8.21 -11.23
N GLY A 73 -10.88 -8.48 -9.93
CA GLY A 73 -10.26 -9.69 -9.37
C GLY A 73 -8.80 -9.89 -9.78
N ASN A 74 -8.53 -10.93 -10.58
CA ASN A 74 -7.17 -11.29 -11.01
C ASN A 74 -6.59 -10.35 -12.08
N ASN A 75 -7.39 -9.47 -12.67
CA ASN A 75 -6.94 -8.46 -13.62
C ASN A 75 -6.19 -7.32 -12.93
N ILE A 76 -6.48 -7.06 -11.64
CA ILE A 76 -5.94 -5.94 -10.88
C ILE A 76 -4.83 -6.44 -9.95
N TYR A 77 -3.63 -5.92 -10.15
CA TYR A 77 -2.43 -6.36 -9.47
C TYR A 77 -2.17 -5.52 -8.22
N ASN A 78 -1.61 -6.15 -7.21
CA ASN A 78 -1.33 -5.57 -5.90
C ASN A 78 -0.25 -4.47 -5.95
N HIS A 79 -0.67 -3.23 -5.70
CA HIS A 79 0.15 -2.03 -5.69
C HIS A 79 -0.57 -0.89 -4.93
N SER A 80 0.16 0.11 -4.41
CA SER A 80 -0.45 1.34 -3.85
C SER A 80 -1.47 1.99 -4.78
N ILE A 81 -1.22 1.91 -6.10
CA ILE A 81 -2.07 2.54 -7.12
C ILE A 81 -3.43 1.85 -7.22
N THR A 82 -3.50 0.55 -6.93
CA THR A 82 -4.73 -0.25 -7.02
C THR A 82 -5.37 -0.49 -5.65
N LEU A 83 -4.84 0.14 -4.59
CA LEU A 83 -5.40 0.06 -3.25
C LEU A 83 -6.86 0.56 -3.25
N LEU A 84 -7.81 -0.25 -2.77
CA LEU A 84 -9.25 0.04 -2.79
C LEU A 84 -9.90 0.07 -4.19
N ALA A 85 -9.19 -0.31 -5.26
CA ALA A 85 -9.78 -0.49 -6.58
C ALA A 85 -10.04 -1.98 -6.82
N ASP A 86 -11.27 -2.43 -6.59
CA ASP A 86 -11.69 -3.82 -6.85
C ASP A 86 -12.25 -4.02 -8.26
N ARG A 87 -12.68 -2.93 -8.91
CA ARG A 87 -13.17 -2.91 -10.28
C ARG A 87 -12.84 -1.60 -10.99
N ILE A 88 -12.40 -1.70 -12.25
CA ILE A 88 -11.98 -0.57 -13.08
C ILE A 88 -12.64 -0.70 -14.45
N GLU A 89 -13.44 0.27 -14.90
CA GLU A 89 -14.17 0.19 -16.17
C GLU A 89 -13.50 0.99 -17.28
N VAL A 90 -13.53 0.46 -18.49
CA VAL A 90 -12.94 1.11 -19.66
C VAL A 90 -13.87 1.10 -20.85
N TYR A 91 -13.68 2.08 -21.73
CA TYR A 91 -14.37 2.13 -23.00
C TYR A 91 -13.40 2.38 -24.14
N ALA A 92 -13.36 1.44 -25.08
CA ALA A 92 -12.51 1.52 -26.26
C ALA A 92 -11.00 1.64 -25.93
N ALA A 93 -10.55 1.02 -24.84
CA ALA A 93 -9.15 1.03 -24.43
C ALA A 93 -8.18 0.44 -25.46
N THR A 94 -6.90 0.78 -25.32
CA THR A 94 -5.77 0.06 -25.89
C THR A 94 -4.98 -0.70 -24.84
N GLY A 95 -4.01 -1.50 -25.29
CA GLY A 95 -3.08 -2.23 -24.45
C GLY A 95 -1.62 -1.88 -24.73
N LEU A 96 -0.80 -1.95 -23.70
CA LEU A 96 0.66 -1.82 -23.72
C LEU A 96 1.27 -3.17 -24.14
N ILE A 97 1.86 -3.20 -25.33
CA ILE A 97 2.55 -4.37 -25.90
C ILE A 97 4.02 -4.46 -25.44
N SER A 98 4.53 -3.40 -24.82
CA SER A 98 5.81 -3.38 -24.12
C SER A 98 5.75 -2.36 -22.99
N VAL A 99 6.36 -2.70 -21.87
CA VAL A 99 6.59 -1.81 -20.71
C VAL A 99 8.09 -1.83 -20.37
N PRO A 100 8.63 -0.81 -19.68
CA PRO A 100 10.04 -0.81 -19.31
C PRO A 100 10.37 -1.96 -18.34
N SER A 101 11.63 -2.39 -18.34
CA SER A 101 12.09 -3.42 -17.41
C SER A 101 11.96 -2.94 -15.96
N GLY A 102 11.42 -3.79 -15.09
CA GLY A 102 11.17 -3.44 -13.69
C GLY A 102 9.88 -2.65 -13.45
N ALA A 103 9.05 -2.41 -14.49
CA ALA A 103 7.74 -1.82 -14.30
C ALA A 103 6.84 -2.70 -13.41
N SER A 104 6.09 -2.05 -12.53
CA SER A 104 4.96 -2.64 -11.83
C SER A 104 3.79 -2.72 -12.81
N ILE A 105 3.36 -3.95 -13.14
CA ILE A 105 2.09 -4.18 -13.82
C ILE A 105 0.96 -3.89 -12.82
N LEU A 106 -0.03 -3.11 -13.24
CA LEU A 106 -1.14 -2.69 -12.39
C LEU A 106 -2.44 -3.36 -12.80
N VAL A 107 -2.70 -3.41 -14.11
CA VAL A 107 -3.94 -3.97 -14.66
C VAL A 107 -3.63 -4.69 -15.96
N THR A 108 -4.17 -5.90 -16.14
CA THR A 108 -4.13 -6.63 -17.41
C THR A 108 -5.52 -7.09 -17.82
N THR A 109 -5.74 -7.26 -19.11
CA THR A 109 -6.84 -8.10 -19.60
C THR A 109 -6.70 -9.52 -19.04
N ASP A 110 -7.79 -10.25 -19.08
CA ASP A 110 -7.89 -11.55 -18.45
C ASP A 110 -7.18 -12.64 -19.30
N ASN A 111 -7.38 -13.92 -18.97
CA ASN A 111 -6.74 -15.00 -19.71
C ASN A 111 -7.65 -16.22 -19.87
N ASP A 112 -8.86 -16.01 -20.35
CA ASP A 112 -9.83 -17.06 -20.65
C ASP A 112 -10.17 -17.20 -22.15
N ASP A 113 -9.47 -16.44 -23.00
CA ASP A 113 -9.60 -16.38 -24.46
C ASP A 113 -10.80 -15.58 -24.99
N THR A 114 -11.46 -14.76 -24.18
CA THR A 114 -12.56 -13.88 -24.63
C THR A 114 -12.11 -12.45 -24.95
N THR A 115 -11.03 -11.95 -24.34
CA THR A 115 -10.45 -10.67 -24.75
C THR A 115 -9.79 -10.76 -26.14
N THR A 116 -10.18 -9.86 -27.03
CA THR A 116 -9.62 -9.70 -28.38
C THR A 116 -9.24 -8.26 -28.67
N TRP A 117 -8.41 -8.08 -29.70
CA TRP A 117 -8.39 -6.81 -30.42
C TRP A 117 -9.61 -6.79 -31.33
N ASN A 118 -10.54 -5.85 -31.19
CA ASN A 118 -11.85 -5.86 -31.86
C ASN A 118 -11.73 -6.16 -33.37
N GLY A 119 -12.24 -7.31 -33.82
CA GLY A 119 -12.17 -7.76 -35.22
C GLY A 119 -10.78 -8.27 -35.67
N ALA A 120 -9.89 -8.58 -34.74
CA ALA A 120 -8.53 -9.09 -34.94
C ALA A 120 -8.23 -10.25 -33.96
N GLY A 121 -6.95 -10.51 -33.67
CA GLY A 121 -6.49 -11.66 -32.88
C GLY A 121 -6.72 -11.52 -31.36
N PRO A 122 -6.34 -12.56 -30.58
CA PRO A 122 -6.51 -12.58 -29.13
C PRO A 122 -5.67 -11.50 -28.43
N ALA A 123 -6.13 -11.07 -27.25
CA ALA A 123 -5.53 -10.02 -26.45
C ALA A 123 -5.46 -10.39 -24.95
N ASN A 124 -5.21 -11.66 -24.63
CA ASN A 124 -5.09 -12.13 -23.25
C ASN A 124 -3.84 -11.59 -22.55
N ASN A 125 -3.93 -11.33 -21.24
CA ASN A 125 -2.86 -10.80 -20.39
C ASN A 125 -2.16 -9.55 -20.95
N ILE A 126 -2.88 -8.76 -21.74
CA ILE A 126 -2.37 -7.52 -22.28
C ILE A 126 -2.41 -6.47 -21.17
N VAL A 127 -1.28 -5.80 -20.97
CA VAL A 127 -1.16 -4.76 -19.95
C VAL A 127 -2.01 -3.56 -20.34
N PHE A 128 -2.96 -3.18 -19.49
CA PHE A 128 -3.72 -1.94 -19.63
C PHE A 128 -3.01 -0.78 -18.93
N ALA A 129 -2.53 -1.03 -17.71
CA ALA A 129 -1.90 -0.03 -16.86
C ALA A 129 -0.59 -0.53 -16.25
N ALA A 130 0.44 0.31 -16.23
CA ALA A 130 1.72 0.02 -15.59
C ALA A 130 2.38 1.29 -15.03
N ALA A 131 3.17 1.09 -13.98
CA ALA A 131 3.97 2.13 -13.33
C ALA A 131 5.46 1.79 -13.37
N ALA A 132 6.32 2.80 -13.47
CA ALA A 132 7.77 2.64 -13.43
C ALA A 132 8.46 3.86 -12.83
N THR A 133 9.69 3.68 -12.36
CA THR A 133 10.61 4.77 -12.02
C THR A 133 11.48 5.13 -13.22
N ALA A 134 11.84 6.41 -13.34
CA ALA A 134 12.74 6.90 -14.37
C ALA A 134 13.62 8.03 -13.81
N GLY A 135 14.93 7.79 -13.74
CA GLY A 135 15.83 8.64 -12.97
C GLY A 135 15.39 8.70 -11.51
N GLN A 136 15.09 9.90 -11.01
CA GLN A 136 14.52 10.10 -9.67
C GLN A 136 12.98 10.22 -9.67
N GLY A 137 12.35 10.25 -10.85
CA GLY A 137 10.90 10.45 -10.99
C GLY A 137 10.11 9.16 -11.14
N ARG A 138 8.82 9.34 -11.37
CA ARG A 138 7.84 8.26 -11.48
C ARG A 138 6.95 8.49 -12.70
N VAL A 139 6.56 7.40 -13.37
CA VAL A 139 5.71 7.41 -14.55
C VAL A 139 4.61 6.37 -14.40
N VAL A 140 3.38 6.74 -14.70
CA VAL A 140 2.25 5.82 -14.85
C VAL A 140 1.68 5.97 -16.24
N CYS A 141 1.47 4.86 -16.95
CA CYS A 141 0.85 4.82 -18.26
C CYS A 141 -0.40 3.95 -18.22
N ILE A 142 -1.53 4.48 -18.71
CA ILE A 142 -2.79 3.74 -18.88
C ILE A 142 -3.26 3.80 -20.34
N GLY A 143 -4.00 2.77 -20.75
CA GLY A 143 -4.43 2.56 -22.13
C GLY A 143 -5.74 3.24 -22.54
N ASP A 144 -6.33 4.09 -21.71
CA ASP A 144 -7.61 4.75 -22.02
C ASP A 144 -7.70 6.15 -21.39
N THR A 145 -8.38 7.07 -22.09
CA THR A 145 -8.73 8.41 -21.59
C THR A 145 -10.21 8.55 -21.22
N ASN A 146 -11.08 7.67 -21.72
CA ASN A 146 -12.52 7.72 -21.50
C ASN A 146 -12.92 7.55 -20.02
N MET A 147 -12.08 6.87 -19.25
CA MET A 147 -12.18 6.76 -17.79
C MET A 147 -12.25 8.12 -17.05
N MET A 148 -11.80 9.21 -17.68
CA MET A 148 -11.75 10.55 -17.07
C MET A 148 -12.87 11.47 -17.57
N SER A 149 -13.81 10.95 -18.37
CA SER A 149 -14.89 11.76 -18.96
C SER A 149 -16.15 11.82 -18.08
N ASP A 150 -16.93 12.89 -18.27
CA ASP A 150 -18.31 13.07 -17.77
C ASP A 150 -19.36 12.39 -18.66
N SER A 151 -18.98 11.32 -19.36
CA SER A 151 -19.88 10.55 -20.21
C SER A 151 -20.36 9.33 -19.44
N ASP A 152 -21.63 8.96 -19.61
CA ASP A 152 -22.24 7.73 -19.10
C ASP A 152 -22.30 6.73 -20.27
N THR A 153 -21.24 5.95 -20.44
CA THR A 153 -21.06 5.10 -21.64
C THR A 153 -21.97 3.88 -21.62
N ASP A 154 -22.20 3.32 -20.44
CA ASP A 154 -23.02 2.13 -20.25
C ASP A 154 -24.50 2.45 -20.01
N SER A 155 -24.82 3.74 -19.84
CA SER A 155 -26.16 4.29 -19.62
C SER A 155 -26.80 3.82 -18.30
N ASP A 156 -26.00 3.59 -17.26
CA ASP A 156 -26.46 3.17 -15.94
C ASP A 156 -26.86 4.35 -15.02
N GLY A 157 -26.52 5.58 -15.41
CA GLY A 157 -26.82 6.81 -14.68
C GLY A 157 -25.64 7.37 -13.87
N THR A 158 -24.45 6.78 -14.01
CA THR A 158 -23.18 7.21 -13.43
C THR A 158 -22.24 7.63 -14.56
N ASP A 159 -21.42 8.66 -14.35
CA ASP A 159 -20.43 9.06 -15.36
C ASP A 159 -19.16 8.19 -15.23
N ASN A 160 -18.45 7.94 -16.33
CA ASN A 160 -17.26 7.06 -16.40
C ASN A 160 -16.21 7.30 -15.29
N TRP A 161 -16.05 8.54 -14.80
CA TRP A 161 -15.14 8.84 -13.69
C TRP A 161 -15.61 8.25 -12.35
N GLU A 162 -16.92 8.26 -12.10
CA GLU A 162 -17.57 7.73 -10.90
C GLU A 162 -17.93 6.24 -11.05
N ASP A 163 -17.79 5.67 -12.25
CA ASP A 163 -18.03 4.25 -12.49
C ASP A 163 -17.03 3.35 -11.74
N SER A 164 -17.59 2.33 -11.09
CA SER A 164 -16.84 1.35 -10.30
C SER A 164 -15.87 2.02 -9.31
N ASN A 165 -14.54 1.83 -9.44
CA ASN A 165 -13.53 2.48 -8.60
C ASN A 165 -12.54 3.32 -9.42
N THR A 166 -12.97 3.83 -10.57
CA THR A 166 -12.12 4.64 -11.45
C THR A 166 -11.53 5.86 -10.75
N GLU A 167 -12.36 6.61 -10.01
CA GLU A 167 -11.91 7.75 -9.19
C GLU A 167 -10.86 7.38 -8.13
N VAL A 168 -10.98 6.21 -7.52
CA VAL A 168 -10.05 5.70 -6.50
C VAL A 168 -8.71 5.38 -7.16
N PHE A 169 -8.74 4.63 -8.27
CA PHE A 169 -7.55 4.28 -9.05
C PHE A 169 -6.80 5.54 -9.54
N LEU A 170 -7.51 6.51 -10.13
CA LEU A 170 -6.92 7.76 -10.62
C LEU A 170 -6.37 8.63 -9.47
N THR A 171 -7.07 8.67 -8.33
CA THR A 171 -6.57 9.36 -7.13
C THR A 171 -5.28 8.72 -6.62
N ASN A 172 -5.20 7.40 -6.59
CA ASN A 172 -4.01 6.70 -6.12
C ASN A 172 -2.83 6.83 -7.09
N ILE A 173 -3.06 6.94 -8.41
CA ILE A 173 -2.03 7.32 -9.38
C ILE A 173 -1.40 8.66 -8.96
N LEU A 174 -2.22 9.66 -8.68
CA LEU A 174 -1.72 10.98 -8.29
C LEU A 174 -1.02 10.97 -6.93
N ARG A 175 -1.49 10.19 -5.95
CA ARG A 175 -0.79 9.97 -4.67
C ARG A 175 0.59 9.33 -4.87
N TRP A 176 0.68 8.31 -5.71
CA TRP A 176 1.96 7.64 -5.94
C TRP A 176 2.93 8.52 -6.73
N LEU A 177 2.43 9.32 -7.67
CA LEU A 177 3.23 10.29 -8.43
C LEU A 177 3.65 11.50 -7.57
N SER A 178 2.89 11.90 -6.55
CA SER A 178 3.24 13.05 -5.70
C SER A 178 4.52 12.83 -4.90
N ALA A 179 4.88 11.56 -4.65
CA ALA A 179 6.13 11.17 -3.99
C ALA A 179 7.33 11.01 -4.95
N SER A 180 7.21 11.47 -6.20
CA SER A 180 8.34 11.50 -7.14
C SER A 180 9.51 12.31 -6.58
N GLY A 181 10.74 11.88 -6.87
CA GLY A 181 11.95 12.44 -6.27
C GLY A 181 12.33 11.82 -4.92
N ILE A 182 11.48 10.97 -4.34
CA ILE A 182 11.78 10.15 -3.16
C ILE A 182 12.10 8.73 -3.63
N GLU A 183 13.21 8.17 -3.15
CA GLU A 183 13.57 6.77 -3.39
C GLU A 183 12.42 5.86 -2.95
N GLU A 184 11.97 5.00 -3.86
CA GLU A 184 10.86 4.10 -3.61
C GLU A 184 11.29 2.97 -2.67
N GLN A 185 10.51 2.74 -1.62
CA GLN A 185 10.66 1.60 -0.72
C GLN A 185 9.35 0.84 -0.64
N THR A 186 9.40 -0.48 -0.51
CA THR A 186 8.20 -1.33 -0.45
C THR A 186 7.83 -1.67 0.99
N VAL A 187 6.58 -1.42 1.36
CA VAL A 187 5.97 -1.81 2.64
C VAL A 187 4.98 -2.94 2.37
N LEU A 188 5.20 -4.10 2.98
CA LEU A 188 4.31 -5.25 2.90
C LEU A 188 3.47 -5.36 4.18
N PHE A 189 2.15 -5.30 4.03
CA PHE A 189 1.20 -5.65 5.09
C PHE A 189 0.95 -7.17 5.06
N GLU A 190 1.43 -7.85 6.09
CA GLU A 190 1.22 -9.27 6.35
C GLU A 190 -0.15 -9.45 7.01
N ALA A 191 -1.07 -10.12 6.31
CA ALA A 191 -2.44 -10.32 6.74
C ALA A 191 -2.89 -11.79 6.53
N SER A 192 -1.97 -12.76 6.55
CA SER A 192 -2.33 -14.17 6.35
C SER A 192 -2.83 -14.88 7.60
N HIS A 193 -2.70 -14.26 8.77
CA HIS A 193 -2.95 -14.91 10.07
C HIS A 193 -4.30 -14.57 10.69
N GLY A 194 -5.32 -14.32 9.86
CA GLY A 194 -6.68 -14.04 10.32
C GLY A 194 -6.75 -12.72 11.08
N TYR A 195 -6.30 -11.66 10.42
CA TYR A 195 -6.20 -10.29 10.91
C TYR A 195 -7.46 -9.81 11.64
N ASN A 196 -7.26 -8.92 12.61
CA ASN A 196 -8.39 -8.27 13.30
C ASN A 196 -8.92 -7.08 12.49
N TYR A 197 -8.07 -6.47 11.66
CA TYR A 197 -8.35 -5.32 10.82
C TYR A 197 -7.80 -5.51 9.40
N ILE A 198 -8.34 -4.79 8.42
CA ILE A 198 -7.85 -4.89 7.04
C ILE A 198 -7.30 -3.57 6.56
N LEU A 199 -6.25 -3.68 5.74
CA LEU A 199 -5.66 -2.55 5.04
C LEU A 199 -6.73 -1.69 4.36
N THR A 200 -7.74 -2.32 3.75
CA THR A 200 -8.77 -1.65 2.95
C THR A 200 -9.90 -0.98 3.76
N THR A 201 -9.97 -1.15 5.07
CA THR A 201 -11.00 -0.46 5.89
C THR A 201 -10.44 0.24 7.10
N SER A 202 -9.35 -0.27 7.67
CA SER A 202 -8.81 0.20 8.95
C SER A 202 -7.52 0.99 8.79
N TYR A 203 -6.65 0.61 7.85
CA TYR A 203 -5.32 1.22 7.70
C TYR A 203 -5.12 1.99 6.40
N TYR A 204 -6.15 2.15 5.59
CA TYR A 204 -6.00 2.81 4.28
C TYR A 204 -5.52 4.26 4.42
N GLY A 205 -5.89 4.97 5.49
CA GLY A 205 -5.35 6.30 5.80
C GLY A 205 -3.83 6.28 6.03
N PHE A 206 -3.34 5.29 6.77
CA PHE A 206 -1.90 5.09 6.97
C PHE A 206 -1.19 4.66 5.68
N ALA A 207 -1.80 3.78 4.89
CA ALA A 207 -1.29 3.37 3.58
C ALA A 207 -1.19 4.54 2.58
N ASN A 208 -2.17 5.44 2.59
CA ASN A 208 -2.15 6.68 1.80
C ASN A 208 -1.01 7.58 2.24
N LEU A 209 -0.87 7.82 3.55
CA LEU A 209 0.23 8.62 4.11
C LEU A 209 1.60 8.05 3.70
N LEU A 210 1.79 6.74 3.82
CA LEU A 210 3.02 6.08 3.39
C LEU A 210 3.25 6.26 1.87
N THR A 211 2.21 6.09 1.06
CA THR A 211 2.30 6.26 -0.40
C THR A 211 2.75 7.67 -0.79
N GLU A 212 2.16 8.68 -0.17
CA GLU A 212 2.49 10.10 -0.37
C GLU A 212 3.92 10.45 0.12
N ASN A 213 4.56 9.58 0.91
CA ASN A 213 5.91 9.76 1.45
C ASN A 213 6.95 8.83 0.83
N GLY A 214 6.69 8.27 -0.35
CA GLY A 214 7.67 7.52 -1.14
C GLY A 214 7.55 6.01 -1.05
N TYR A 215 6.68 5.48 -0.20
CA TYR A 215 6.51 4.04 -0.07
C TYR A 215 5.54 3.48 -1.12
N THR A 216 5.79 2.25 -1.55
CA THR A 216 4.83 1.45 -2.30
C THR A 216 4.28 0.36 -1.39
N ILE A 217 2.96 0.34 -1.25
CA ILE A 217 2.23 -0.55 -0.37
C ILE A 217 1.87 -1.81 -1.14
N ARG A 218 2.16 -2.95 -0.51
CA ARG A 218 1.69 -4.26 -0.90
C ARG A 218 1.06 -4.96 0.28
N TRP A 219 0.25 -5.97 0.01
CA TRP A 219 -0.40 -6.76 1.06
C TRP A 219 -0.46 -8.24 0.71
N MET A 220 -0.61 -9.13 1.69
CA MET A 220 -0.86 -10.54 1.43
C MET A 220 -1.85 -11.13 2.42
N SER A 221 -2.80 -11.93 1.92
CA SER A 221 -3.79 -12.67 2.72
C SER A 221 -3.44 -14.15 2.86
N THR A 222 -2.32 -14.55 2.29
CA THR A 222 -1.70 -15.88 2.40
C THR A 222 -0.20 -15.65 2.53
N PHE A 223 0.47 -16.40 3.41
CA PHE A 223 1.87 -16.18 3.69
C PHE A 223 2.71 -16.58 2.48
N TYR A 224 3.43 -15.61 1.90
CA TYR A 224 4.35 -15.84 0.80
C TYR A 224 5.72 -15.24 1.15
N GLU A 225 6.68 -16.11 1.46
CA GLU A 225 8.08 -15.72 1.73
C GLU A 225 8.66 -14.88 0.59
N SER A 226 8.32 -15.21 -0.66
CA SER A 226 8.77 -14.46 -1.84
C SER A 226 8.32 -13.00 -1.86
N LEU A 227 7.23 -12.62 -1.17
CA LEU A 227 6.81 -11.22 -1.05
C LEU A 227 7.61 -10.50 0.04
N ILE A 228 8.03 -11.22 1.10
CA ILE A 228 8.91 -10.67 2.14
C ILE A 228 10.27 -10.33 1.54
N ASP A 229 10.81 -11.20 0.68
CA ASP A 229 12.07 -10.98 -0.06
C ASP A 229 12.05 -9.75 -0.98
N GLN A 230 10.85 -9.26 -1.33
CA GLN A 230 10.64 -8.12 -2.22
C GLN A 230 10.27 -6.84 -1.47
N CYS A 231 10.19 -6.86 -0.14
CA CYS A 231 9.84 -5.68 0.66
C CYS A 231 11.05 -5.14 1.43
N ASP A 232 11.00 -3.85 1.78
CA ASP A 232 11.97 -3.21 2.67
C ASP A 232 11.47 -3.21 4.11
N ILE A 233 10.15 -3.11 4.28
CA ILE A 233 9.46 -3.03 5.56
C ILE A 233 8.32 -4.03 5.58
N LEU A 234 8.32 -4.92 6.57
CA LEU A 234 7.22 -5.82 6.88
C LEU A 234 6.38 -5.24 8.01
N VAL A 235 5.08 -5.07 7.79
CA VAL A 235 4.12 -4.70 8.83
C VAL A 235 3.31 -5.93 9.17
N ILE A 236 3.36 -6.35 10.43
CA ILE A 236 2.55 -7.45 10.95
C ILE A 236 1.55 -6.91 11.94
N GLU A 237 0.29 -7.14 11.63
CA GLU A 237 -0.80 -6.97 12.58
C GLU A 237 -1.05 -8.26 13.34
N ASP A 238 -1.50 -8.13 14.59
CA ASP A 238 -2.10 -9.24 15.29
C ASP A 238 -3.30 -9.85 14.55
N GLY A 239 -3.55 -11.13 14.80
CA GLY A 239 -4.57 -11.90 14.09
C GLY A 239 -5.28 -12.89 14.99
N SER A 240 -5.59 -14.06 14.44
CA SER A 240 -6.30 -15.13 15.15
C SER A 240 -5.74 -16.53 14.85
N LEU A 241 -4.78 -16.63 13.93
CA LEU A 241 -4.11 -17.86 13.54
C LEU A 241 -2.63 -17.77 13.87
N ASN A 242 -2.12 -18.74 14.62
CA ASN A 242 -0.71 -18.74 15.01
C ASN A 242 0.22 -18.91 13.80
N TYR A 243 1.30 -18.14 13.78
CA TYR A 243 2.42 -18.39 12.88
C TYR A 243 3.05 -19.76 13.15
N THR A 244 3.42 -20.42 12.08
CA THR A 244 4.26 -21.61 12.10
C THR A 244 5.70 -21.23 12.40
N THR A 245 6.49 -22.21 12.86
CA THR A 245 7.93 -21.98 13.09
C THR A 245 8.65 -21.51 11.82
N SER A 246 8.32 -22.09 10.65
CA SER A 246 8.93 -21.71 9.38
C SER A 246 8.64 -20.26 8.97
N GLU A 247 7.41 -19.79 9.21
CA GLU A 247 7.05 -18.39 8.92
C GLU A 247 7.83 -17.43 9.82
N ILE A 248 7.95 -17.74 11.12
CA ILE A 248 8.75 -16.94 12.05
C ILE A 248 10.24 -16.99 11.68
N ASP A 249 10.76 -18.13 11.22
CA ASP A 249 12.15 -18.27 10.77
C ASP A 249 12.42 -17.39 9.53
N ALA A 250 11.47 -17.32 8.57
CA ALA A 250 11.56 -16.44 7.41
C ALA A 250 11.55 -14.96 7.81
N ILE A 251 10.65 -14.55 8.70
CA ILE A 251 10.59 -13.19 9.25
C ILE A 251 11.89 -12.83 9.99
N GLU A 252 12.44 -13.76 10.78
CA GLU A 252 13.71 -13.55 11.47
C GLU A 252 14.88 -13.39 10.48
N SER A 253 14.94 -14.20 9.42
CA SER A 253 15.98 -14.05 8.40
C SER A 253 15.89 -12.68 7.73
N PHE A 254 14.69 -12.29 7.27
CA PHE A 254 14.44 -10.99 6.67
C PHE A 254 14.96 -9.83 7.52
N VAL A 255 14.61 -9.80 8.82
CA VAL A 255 15.09 -8.76 9.73
C VAL A 255 16.61 -8.86 9.93
N ASN A 256 17.15 -10.07 10.13
CA ASN A 256 18.58 -10.23 10.33
C ASN A 256 19.40 -9.80 9.11
N ASP A 257 18.85 -9.90 7.90
CA ASP A 257 19.48 -9.57 6.63
C ASP A 257 19.33 -8.08 6.23
N GLY A 258 18.62 -7.29 7.03
CA GLY A 258 18.52 -5.83 6.88
C GLY A 258 17.10 -5.28 6.75
N GLY A 259 16.10 -6.17 6.65
CA GLY A 259 14.69 -5.81 6.63
C GLY A 259 14.24 -5.09 7.90
N SER A 260 13.24 -4.23 7.77
CA SER A 260 12.63 -3.56 8.91
C SER A 260 11.27 -4.18 9.24
N LEU A 261 11.00 -4.39 10.53
CA LEU A 261 9.76 -4.99 11.01
C LEU A 261 8.99 -3.99 11.86
N PHE A 262 7.71 -3.83 11.56
CA PHE A 262 6.78 -3.07 12.38
C PHE A 262 5.66 -4.00 12.87
N LEU A 263 5.66 -4.28 14.17
CA LEU A 263 4.68 -5.13 14.83
C LEU A 263 3.60 -4.28 15.51
N LEU A 264 2.36 -4.67 15.31
CA LEU A 264 1.18 -4.04 15.90
C LEU A 264 0.42 -5.07 16.73
N GLY A 265 0.64 -5.04 18.03
CA GLY A 265 -0.06 -5.87 19.02
C GLY A 265 -1.11 -5.07 19.77
N GLY A 266 -1.80 -5.74 20.69
CA GLY A 266 -2.84 -5.13 21.52
C GLY A 266 -3.11 -5.94 22.77
N ALA A 267 -4.08 -5.49 23.55
CA ALA A 267 -4.48 -6.17 24.77
C ALA A 267 -5.18 -7.52 24.54
N ASN A 268 -5.11 -8.36 25.57
CA ASN A 268 -5.79 -9.66 25.61
C ASN A 268 -5.40 -10.54 24.41
N ASN A 269 -6.37 -11.22 23.82
CA ASN A 269 -6.17 -12.07 22.65
C ASN A 269 -5.83 -11.30 21.36
N LEU A 270 -5.82 -9.96 21.38
CA LEU A 270 -5.54 -9.09 20.22
C LEU A 270 -4.07 -8.66 20.16
N GLY A 271 -3.18 -9.45 20.78
CA GLY A 271 -1.74 -9.27 20.72
C GLY A 271 -0.94 -10.57 20.71
N ILE A 272 -1.60 -11.72 20.58
CA ILE A 272 -0.95 -13.04 20.72
C ILE A 272 -0.02 -13.32 19.52
N GLN A 273 -0.48 -13.10 18.30
CA GLN A 273 0.27 -13.41 17.08
C GLN A 273 1.43 -12.42 16.88
N ALA A 274 1.20 -11.13 17.13
CA ALA A 274 2.26 -10.13 17.11
C ALA A 274 3.33 -10.43 18.19
N ASP A 275 2.91 -10.83 19.40
CA ASP A 275 3.82 -11.21 20.49
C ASP A 275 4.58 -12.52 20.19
N MET A 276 3.97 -13.48 19.50
CA MET A 276 4.67 -14.69 19.04
C MET A 276 5.87 -14.34 18.14
N VAL A 277 5.71 -13.39 17.23
CA VAL A 277 6.80 -12.90 16.37
C VAL A 277 7.78 -12.04 17.19
N GLY A 278 7.29 -11.12 18.01
CA GLY A 278 8.12 -10.26 18.87
C GLY A 278 9.03 -11.04 19.81
N ASN A 279 8.53 -12.13 20.39
CA ASN A 279 9.26 -13.00 21.31
C ASN A 279 10.49 -13.65 20.66
N ARG A 280 10.46 -13.90 19.34
CA ARG A 280 11.65 -14.36 18.61
C ARG A 280 12.82 -13.40 18.77
N PHE A 281 12.51 -12.11 18.89
CA PHE A 281 13.47 -11.03 19.05
C PHE A 281 13.62 -10.59 20.52
N GLY A 282 13.04 -11.31 21.48
CA GLY A 282 13.11 -11.00 22.91
C GLY A 282 12.24 -9.81 23.35
N LEU A 283 11.33 -9.35 22.48
CA LEU A 283 10.29 -8.38 22.81
C LEU A 283 9.07 -9.18 23.29
N ASP A 284 8.79 -9.13 24.59
CA ASP A 284 7.75 -9.93 25.26
C ASP A 284 6.67 -8.99 25.78
N MET A 285 5.45 -9.13 25.27
CA MET A 285 4.30 -8.31 25.60
C MET A 285 3.37 -9.04 26.58
N ASN A 286 2.88 -8.32 27.59
CA ASN A 286 1.80 -8.83 28.43
C ASN A 286 0.45 -8.73 27.70
N ASN A 287 0.07 -9.81 27.02
CA ASN A 287 -1.21 -9.94 26.32
C ASN A 287 -2.34 -10.52 27.19
N THR A 288 -2.26 -10.42 28.52
CA THR A 288 -3.30 -10.98 29.42
C THR A 288 -4.30 -9.95 29.96
N GLY A 289 -4.08 -8.66 29.66
CA GLY A 289 -4.93 -7.55 30.09
C GLY A 289 -4.65 -6.29 29.29
N TYR A 290 -5.23 -5.17 29.73
CA TYR A 290 -4.98 -3.83 29.18
C TYR A 290 -4.61 -2.84 30.30
N LEU A 291 -4.01 -1.74 29.91
CA LEU A 291 -3.66 -0.62 30.78
C LEU A 291 -4.87 0.29 31.01
N GLU A 292 -4.98 0.81 32.23
CA GLU A 292 -5.92 1.85 32.64
C GLU A 292 -5.17 2.91 33.43
N ASP A 293 -5.39 4.18 33.09
CA ASP A 293 -4.84 5.34 33.78
C ASP A 293 -5.96 6.26 34.25
N THR A 294 -5.96 6.63 35.53
CA THR A 294 -7.10 7.34 36.13
C THR A 294 -7.00 8.86 36.07
N ASP A 295 -5.83 9.43 35.78
CA ASP A 295 -5.64 10.87 35.65
C ASP A 295 -4.93 11.32 34.37
N ASP A 296 -4.29 10.41 33.63
CA ASP A 296 -3.77 10.66 32.28
C ASP A 296 -4.67 10.04 31.19
N SER A 297 -5.96 10.38 31.22
CA SER A 297 -6.94 9.90 30.22
C SER A 297 -7.88 10.99 29.68
N VAL A 298 -8.41 10.78 28.46
CA VAL A 298 -9.29 11.77 27.80
C VAL A 298 -10.78 11.47 28.00
N VAL A 299 -11.19 10.21 27.83
CA VAL A 299 -12.61 9.81 27.80
C VAL A 299 -12.91 8.70 28.80
N ALA A 300 -12.04 7.70 28.85
CA ALA A 300 -12.10 6.58 29.76
C ALA A 300 -10.67 6.21 30.18
N SER A 301 -10.52 5.55 31.32
CA SER A 301 -9.20 5.21 31.89
C SER A 301 -8.32 4.40 30.95
N HIS A 302 -8.89 3.58 30.06
CA HIS A 302 -8.16 2.81 29.05
C HIS A 302 -7.87 3.59 27.75
N TYR A 303 -8.18 4.89 27.71
CA TYR A 303 -7.80 5.82 26.65
C TYR A 303 -6.73 6.75 27.22
N ILE A 304 -5.49 6.29 27.19
CA ILE A 304 -4.35 6.88 27.91
C ILE A 304 -3.65 7.91 27.03
N VAL A 305 -3.29 9.05 27.64
CA VAL A 305 -2.50 10.11 27.02
C VAL A 305 -1.08 10.05 27.57
N TYR A 306 -0.12 10.12 26.66
CA TYR A 306 1.30 10.23 27.01
C TYR A 306 1.82 11.56 26.49
N ASP A 307 2.65 12.22 27.28
CA ASP A 307 3.32 13.45 26.91
C ASP A 307 4.84 13.31 26.88
N THR A 308 5.54 14.42 26.71
CA THR A 308 7.01 14.44 26.61
C THR A 308 7.74 13.83 27.81
N SER A 309 7.10 13.73 28.98
CA SER A 309 7.66 13.06 30.17
C SER A 309 7.65 11.54 30.06
N ASN A 310 6.76 10.98 29.24
CA ASN A 310 6.65 9.55 28.95
C ASN A 310 7.59 9.10 27.81
N PHE A 311 8.23 10.05 27.11
CA PHE A 311 8.99 9.76 25.89
C PHE A 311 10.49 9.70 26.15
N VAL A 312 11.14 8.70 25.53
CA VAL A 312 12.61 8.66 25.49
C VAL A 312 13.14 9.64 24.43
N SER A 313 14.38 10.10 24.62
CA SER A 313 15.12 10.79 23.57
C SER A 313 15.54 9.81 22.46
N HIS A 314 14.75 9.72 21.39
CA HIS A 314 15.02 8.86 20.24
C HIS A 314 14.56 9.55 18.93
N PRO A 315 15.21 9.32 17.77
CA PRO A 315 14.80 9.93 16.50
C PRO A 315 13.33 9.72 16.12
N ILE A 316 12.77 8.54 16.41
CA ILE A 316 11.34 8.24 16.18
C ILE A 316 10.43 9.19 16.98
N MET A 317 10.88 9.67 18.14
CA MET A 317 10.09 10.55 19.01
C MET A 317 10.27 12.03 18.66
N GLN A 318 11.05 12.37 17.64
CA GLN A 318 11.32 13.76 17.28
C GLN A 318 10.03 14.46 16.82
N GLY A 319 9.69 15.56 17.49
CA GLY A 319 8.50 16.37 17.16
C GLY A 319 7.19 15.85 17.75
N ILE A 320 7.19 14.71 18.44
CA ILE A 320 6.01 14.18 19.13
C ILE A 320 5.86 14.91 20.47
N THR A 321 4.71 15.57 20.68
CA THR A 321 4.37 16.24 21.95
C THR A 321 3.27 15.53 22.72
N ARG A 322 2.54 14.63 22.06
CA ARG A 322 1.43 13.86 22.63
C ARG A 322 1.27 12.57 21.83
N PHE A 323 1.03 11.47 22.53
CA PHE A 323 0.69 10.17 21.97
C PHE A 323 -0.52 9.64 22.71
N GLU A 324 -1.41 8.94 22.02
CA GLU A 324 -2.66 8.43 22.58
C GLU A 324 -2.76 6.94 22.26
N SER A 325 -3.26 6.18 23.23
CA SER A 325 -3.50 4.75 23.05
C SER A 325 -4.88 4.34 23.53
N TYR A 326 -5.42 3.29 22.93
CA TYR A 326 -6.73 2.76 23.30
C TYR A 326 -6.65 1.26 23.53
N TRP A 327 -6.93 0.81 24.76
CA TRP A 327 -6.81 -0.60 25.16
C TRP A 327 -5.41 -1.17 24.92
N ALA A 328 -4.37 -0.37 25.22
CA ALA A 328 -2.99 -0.79 25.10
C ALA A 328 -2.63 -1.88 26.11
N ALA A 329 -1.72 -2.77 25.70
CA ALA A 329 -0.94 -3.62 26.60
C ALA A 329 0.40 -2.93 26.95
N ALA A 330 1.32 -3.68 27.55
CA ALA A 330 2.67 -3.23 27.84
C ALA A 330 3.68 -4.38 27.73
N PHE A 331 4.96 -4.05 27.59
CA PHE A 331 6.05 -5.01 27.51
C PHE A 331 6.52 -5.47 28.90
N ILE A 332 6.79 -6.76 29.01
CA ILE A 332 7.44 -7.40 30.16
C ILE A 332 8.97 -7.41 29.97
N SER A 333 9.42 -7.61 28.74
CA SER A 333 10.84 -7.59 28.36
C SER A 333 11.02 -6.92 27.01
N LEU A 334 12.12 -6.16 26.88
CA LEU A 334 12.52 -5.56 25.61
C LEU A 334 13.71 -6.26 24.95
N GLY A 335 14.32 -7.28 25.58
CA GLY A 335 15.41 -8.04 24.96
C GLY A 335 16.61 -7.18 24.53
N GLY A 336 16.88 -6.09 25.24
CA GLY A 336 17.91 -5.09 24.88
C GLY A 336 17.42 -3.96 23.96
N GLY A 337 16.12 -3.91 23.64
CA GLY A 337 15.46 -2.79 22.98
C GLY A 337 15.30 -1.56 23.87
N THR A 338 14.87 -0.46 23.25
CA THR A 338 14.62 0.84 23.87
C THR A 338 13.11 1.06 23.99
N ALA A 339 12.63 1.36 25.20
CA ALA A 339 11.26 1.84 25.40
C ALA A 339 11.14 3.24 24.79
N LEU A 340 10.23 3.41 23.83
CA LEU A 340 9.95 4.69 23.17
C LEU A 340 8.93 5.51 23.97
N VAL A 341 7.89 4.83 24.46
CA VAL A 341 6.83 5.38 25.30
C VAL A 341 6.67 4.46 26.51
N THR A 342 6.63 5.03 27.71
CA THR A 342 6.33 4.32 28.96
C THR A 342 5.14 4.93 29.67
N THR A 343 4.37 4.11 30.38
CA THR A 343 3.45 4.61 31.41
C THR A 343 4.23 5.45 32.43
N ASP A 344 3.53 6.35 33.08
CA ASP A 344 4.10 7.26 34.06
C ASP A 344 4.44 6.50 35.38
N THR A 345 4.77 7.21 36.46
CA THR A 345 5.16 6.55 37.72
C THR A 345 4.47 7.10 38.97
N ASP A 346 3.42 7.90 38.82
CA ASP A 346 2.73 8.53 39.95
C ASP A 346 1.77 7.60 40.71
N GLY A 347 1.47 6.43 40.12
CA GLY A 347 0.69 5.37 40.74
C GLY A 347 -0.79 5.34 40.35
N THR A 348 -1.18 6.01 39.27
CA THR A 348 -2.54 5.97 38.72
C THR A 348 -2.71 5.02 37.53
N CYS A 349 -1.60 4.57 36.94
CA CYS A 349 -1.60 3.53 35.91
C CYS A 349 -1.68 2.11 36.51
N HIS A 350 -2.64 1.32 36.02
CA HIS A 350 -2.95 -0.03 36.49
C HIS A 350 -3.24 -0.99 35.35
N TRP A 351 -3.08 -2.29 35.63
CA TRP A 351 -3.69 -3.33 34.80
C TRP A 351 -5.18 -3.45 35.10
N SER A 352 -5.99 -3.68 34.07
CA SER A 352 -7.43 -3.93 34.22
C SER A 352 -7.76 -5.19 35.05
N SER A 353 -6.83 -6.15 35.11
CA SER A 353 -6.88 -7.32 36.01
C SER A 353 -6.48 -7.02 37.46
N GLY A 354 -6.04 -5.79 37.74
CA GLY A 354 -5.49 -5.34 39.01
C GLY A 354 -3.95 -5.38 39.06
N GLY A 355 -3.37 -4.42 39.77
CA GLY A 355 -1.92 -4.25 39.93
C GLY A 355 -1.44 -2.93 39.33
N LEU A 356 -0.38 -2.35 39.91
CA LEU A 356 0.26 -1.14 39.40
C LEU A 356 1.02 -1.44 38.11
N ALA A 357 0.96 -0.51 37.16
CA ALA A 357 1.58 -0.60 35.84
C ALA A 357 2.56 0.56 35.59
N ASN A 358 3.27 1.03 36.61
CA ASN A 358 4.18 2.17 36.54
C ASN A 358 5.44 1.89 35.69
N GLY A 359 5.81 2.84 34.83
CA GLY A 359 7.05 2.82 34.06
C GLY A 359 7.16 1.66 33.05
N LEU A 360 6.03 1.06 32.66
CA LEU A 360 5.99 -0.05 31.72
C LEU A 360 6.09 0.46 30.28
N PRO A 361 6.93 -0.12 29.41
CA PRO A 361 6.99 0.25 28.00
C PRO A 361 5.71 -0.16 27.27
N MET A 362 5.21 0.69 26.39
CA MET A 362 4.06 0.36 25.53
C MET A 362 4.37 0.49 24.03
N LEU A 363 5.46 1.17 23.69
CA LEU A 363 6.06 1.19 22.36
C LEU A 363 7.56 0.98 22.50
N ALA A 364 8.14 0.13 21.67
CA ALA A 364 9.57 -0.20 21.73
C ALA A 364 10.23 -0.20 20.35
N ALA A 365 11.52 0.10 20.34
CA ALA A 365 12.38 -0.06 19.16
C ALA A 365 13.62 -0.90 19.49
N LYS A 366 14.07 -1.72 18.55
CA LYS A 366 15.23 -2.59 18.71
C LYS A 366 16.01 -2.71 17.40
N ASN A 367 17.34 -2.64 17.49
CA ASN A 367 18.21 -3.08 16.39
C ASN A 367 18.40 -4.59 16.47
N GLN A 368 18.29 -5.28 15.34
CA GLN A 368 18.43 -6.73 15.26
C GLN A 368 19.35 -7.07 14.10
N ASN A 369 20.60 -7.43 14.42
CA ASN A 369 21.66 -7.61 13.44
C ASN A 369 21.75 -6.41 12.47
N MET A 370 21.36 -6.60 11.20
CA MET A 370 21.35 -5.54 10.18
C MET A 370 20.02 -4.78 10.10
N GLY A 371 18.93 -5.35 10.61
CA GLY A 371 17.60 -4.77 10.55
C GLY A 371 17.16 -4.02 11.81
N ARG A 372 15.92 -3.55 11.77
CA ARG A 372 15.29 -2.75 12.83
C ARG A 372 13.89 -3.26 13.10
N ILE A 373 13.47 -3.18 14.35
CA ILE A 373 12.14 -3.58 14.80
C ILE A 373 11.52 -2.42 15.57
N VAL A 374 10.27 -2.09 15.24
CA VAL A 374 9.38 -1.29 16.09
C VAL A 374 8.21 -2.19 16.48
N PHE A 375 7.84 -2.22 17.75
CA PHE A 375 6.71 -3.00 18.22
C PHE A 375 5.86 -2.12 19.15
N SER A 376 4.61 -1.90 18.75
CA SER A 376 3.59 -1.27 19.57
C SER A 376 2.72 -2.30 20.27
N ALA A 377 2.44 -2.06 21.55
CA ALA A 377 1.46 -2.81 22.33
C ALA A 377 0.02 -2.27 22.17
N ASP A 378 -0.18 -1.40 21.18
CA ASP A 378 -1.48 -0.93 20.70
C ASP A 378 -1.45 -0.80 19.17
N TYR A 379 -2.45 -1.34 18.48
CA TYR A 379 -2.62 -1.20 17.03
C TYR A 379 -3.61 -0.08 16.67
N HIS A 380 -4.35 0.49 17.62
CA HIS A 380 -5.39 1.49 17.31
C HIS A 380 -4.84 2.83 16.85
N PHE A 381 -3.61 3.20 17.27
CA PHE A 381 -3.05 4.51 16.94
C PHE A 381 -2.73 4.69 15.44
N VAL A 382 -2.68 3.59 14.66
CA VAL A 382 -2.50 3.63 13.20
C VAL A 382 -3.82 3.46 12.43
N ARG A 383 -4.95 3.27 13.14
CA ARG A 383 -6.26 3.07 12.54
C ARG A 383 -6.88 4.41 12.12
N TYR A 384 -7.52 4.39 10.95
CA TYR A 384 -8.33 5.49 10.41
C TYR A 384 -9.73 5.57 11.04
#